data_AF-A0ABD5EQ98-F1
#
_entry.id   AF-A0ABD5EQ98-F1
#
_cell.length_a   1.000
_cell.length_b   1.000
_cell.length_c   1.000
_cell.angle_alpha   90.00
_cell.angle_beta   90.00
_cell.angle_gamma   90.00
#
_symmetry.space_group_name_H-M   'P 1'
#
loop_
_entity.id
_entity.type
_entity.pdbx_description
1 polymer ?
#
loop_
_entity_poly.entity_id
_entity_poly.type
_entity_poly.pdbx_seq_one_letter_code
_entity_poly.pdbx_strand_id
1 'polypeptide(L)'
;MTALDLSSPVAVVGTGTMGQGIAQVALAAGHAVRLYDSVAGQADRAADAIVARLDRLVAKDRLTAAERDAARERLLPAADLSELADCTLVVEAVLERLDVKQELFRRLEEVVGEDCLLATNTSSLSVTAIGGALRNPGRFVGLHFFNPAPLLPLVEVVSGYASDVTSATRAYETARAWGKTPVACADTPGFIVNRIARPFYAEAFAVHEAQGADPATIDAVLRECGGFRMGAFELTDLIGQDVNESVTHSVWTSFFRDVRFTPSLAQRRLVESGRLGRKSGQGWYAYGEDAEPAEPHTAEPCRRPSHVVVEGDLGPAADLLPLIREAGIQVREEDEDQGSRLVLPGGGHLALADGQTSVEFRDVVYFDLALDYRRATRIALSASQDTSPRALAEATGLFQALGKEVSVIGDVPGMIVARTVARIVDLAHDAVAKGVATEEDIDTAMRLGVNYPLGPFEWSRRLGRNWAYALLDDLHLRDPSGRYTPSLALYRHAYATDKREGGTS
;
A
#
# COMPACT_ATOMS: atom_id res chain seq x y z
N MET A 1 -1.27 32.22 -0.11
CA MET A 1 -2.20 31.60 0.86
C MET A 1 -1.39 30.63 1.68
N THR A 2 -1.40 30.82 2.99
CA THR A 2 -0.50 30.17 3.95
C THR A 2 -1.27 29.10 4.73
N ALA A 3 -0.53 28.27 5.47
CA ALA A 3 -1.09 27.45 6.55
C ALA A 3 -1.95 28.29 7.51
N LEU A 4 -2.80 27.63 8.30
CA LEU A 4 -3.50 28.28 9.40
C LEU A 4 -2.51 28.92 10.38
N ASP A 5 -2.88 30.09 10.89
CA ASP A 5 -2.12 30.74 11.96
C ASP A 5 -2.24 29.94 13.27
N LEU A 6 -1.18 29.85 14.06
CA LEU A 6 -1.16 29.07 15.30
C LEU A 6 -2.13 29.59 16.37
N SER A 7 -2.50 30.88 16.31
CA SER A 7 -3.55 31.45 17.16
C SER A 7 -4.96 30.98 16.79
N SER A 8 -5.13 30.36 15.61
CA SER A 8 -6.42 29.92 15.12
C SER A 8 -6.84 28.59 15.76
N PRO A 9 -8.00 28.51 16.43
CA PRO A 9 -8.48 27.28 17.04
C PRO A 9 -8.87 26.22 16.00
N VAL A 10 -8.59 24.96 16.32
CA VAL A 10 -8.94 23.79 15.51
C VAL A 10 -9.96 22.95 16.27
N ALA A 11 -11.06 22.59 15.63
CA ALA A 11 -12.01 21.63 16.18
C ALA A 11 -11.72 20.22 15.65
N VAL A 12 -11.81 19.22 16.53
CA VAL A 12 -11.85 17.81 16.17
C VAL A 12 -13.16 17.22 16.65
N VAL A 13 -13.95 16.69 15.71
CA VAL A 13 -15.28 16.15 15.98
C VAL A 13 -15.25 14.63 15.87
N GLY A 14 -15.52 13.96 16.98
CA GLY A 14 -15.39 12.51 17.14
C GLY A 14 -14.17 12.16 17.98
N THR A 15 -14.37 11.42 19.06
CA THR A 15 -13.34 11.15 20.07
C THR A 15 -12.80 9.73 20.08
N GLY A 16 -12.99 9.00 18.98
CA GLY A 16 -12.36 7.70 18.76
C GLY A 16 -10.84 7.79 18.59
N THR A 17 -10.20 6.65 18.27
CA THR A 17 -8.74 6.55 18.12
C THR A 17 -8.16 7.59 17.15
N MET A 18 -8.78 7.77 15.99
CA MET A 18 -8.33 8.73 14.98
C MET A 18 -8.52 10.18 15.43
N GLY A 19 -9.70 10.55 15.92
CA GLY A 19 -9.95 11.90 16.42
C GLY A 19 -9.01 12.30 17.54
N GLN A 20 -8.76 11.41 18.49
CA GLN A 20 -7.76 11.66 19.54
C GLN A 20 -6.33 11.85 18.98
N GLY A 21 -5.95 11.06 17.97
CA GLY A 21 -4.66 11.18 17.31
C GLY A 21 -4.51 12.49 16.53
N ILE A 22 -5.55 12.90 15.81
CA ILE A 22 -5.59 14.17 15.06
C ILE A 22 -5.54 15.36 16.02
N ALA A 23 -6.30 15.33 17.11
CA ALA A 23 -6.25 16.34 18.16
C ALA A 23 -4.84 16.46 18.75
N GLN A 24 -4.17 15.34 19.02
CA GLN A 24 -2.78 15.35 19.48
C GLN A 24 -1.82 15.99 18.46
N VAL A 25 -2.01 15.74 17.16
CA VAL A 25 -1.19 16.36 16.10
C VAL A 25 -1.38 17.88 16.09
N ALA A 26 -2.62 18.37 16.10
CA ALA A 26 -2.91 19.81 16.12
C ALA A 26 -2.38 20.50 17.40
N LEU A 27 -2.47 19.84 18.56
CA LEU A 27 -1.89 20.32 19.81
C LEU A 27 -0.37 20.42 19.75
N ALA A 28 0.29 19.38 19.23
CA ALA A 28 1.75 19.36 19.09
C ALA A 28 2.23 20.47 18.13
N ALA A 29 1.43 20.81 17.12
CA ALA A 29 1.73 21.90 16.18
C ALA A 29 1.59 23.30 16.79
N GLY A 30 0.84 23.48 17.89
CA GLY A 30 0.71 24.78 18.56
C GLY A 30 -0.71 25.34 18.66
N HIS A 31 -1.71 24.69 18.06
CA HIS A 31 -3.09 25.18 18.07
C HIS A 31 -3.80 24.99 19.42
N ALA A 32 -4.77 25.86 19.71
CA ALA A 32 -5.86 25.54 20.63
C ALA A 32 -6.79 24.51 19.96
N VAL A 33 -7.16 23.45 20.67
CA VAL A 33 -7.97 22.36 20.12
C VAL A 33 -9.29 22.24 20.89
N ARG A 34 -10.41 22.40 20.17
CA ARG A 34 -11.75 22.07 20.66
C ARG A 34 -12.05 20.61 20.34
N LEU A 35 -12.34 19.80 21.36
CA LEU A 35 -12.64 18.38 21.17
C LEU A 35 -14.11 18.12 21.47
N TYR A 36 -14.87 17.64 20.48
CA TYR A 36 -16.30 17.42 20.63
C TYR A 36 -16.70 15.96 20.33
N ASP A 37 -17.67 15.46 21.10
CA ASP A 37 -18.36 14.20 20.85
C ASP A 37 -19.86 14.36 21.16
N SER A 38 -20.72 13.64 20.43
CA SER A 38 -22.16 13.69 20.69
C SER A 38 -22.56 12.97 21.98
N VAL A 39 -21.70 12.08 22.49
CA VAL A 39 -21.93 11.37 23.75
C VAL A 39 -21.33 12.16 24.90
N ALA A 40 -22.18 12.60 25.83
CA ALA A 40 -21.79 13.39 26.99
C ALA A 40 -20.63 12.73 27.78
N GLY A 41 -19.61 13.52 28.12
CA GLY A 41 -18.42 13.10 28.87
C GLY A 41 -17.37 12.34 28.04
N GLN A 42 -17.63 12.00 26.77
CA GLN A 42 -16.60 11.36 25.92
C GLN A 42 -15.49 12.33 25.53
N ALA A 43 -15.80 13.61 25.30
CA ALA A 43 -14.81 14.66 25.05
C ALA A 43 -13.82 14.79 26.22
N ASP A 44 -14.31 14.84 27.46
CA ASP A 44 -13.46 14.92 28.65
C ASP A 44 -12.55 13.69 28.79
N ARG A 45 -13.12 12.49 28.67
CA ARG A 45 -12.36 11.23 28.73
C ARG A 45 -11.29 11.14 27.66
N ALA A 46 -11.59 11.61 26.46
CA ALA A 46 -10.65 11.61 25.36
C ALA A 46 -9.53 12.64 25.57
N ALA A 47 -9.84 13.80 26.15
CA ALA A 47 -8.83 14.76 26.55
C ALA A 47 -7.88 14.19 27.61
N ASP A 48 -8.41 13.54 28.64
CA ASP A 48 -7.60 12.84 29.64
C ASP A 48 -6.70 11.77 29.01
N ALA A 49 -7.22 10.99 28.04
CA ALA A 49 -6.44 9.98 27.33
C ALA A 49 -5.33 10.57 26.45
N ILE A 50 -5.55 11.75 25.85
CA ILE A 50 -4.51 12.50 25.12
C ILE A 50 -3.43 12.98 26.10
N VAL A 51 -3.80 13.59 27.22
CA VAL A 51 -2.84 14.05 28.24
C VAL A 51 -2.00 12.87 28.77
N ALA A 52 -2.64 11.74 29.08
CA ALA A 52 -1.93 10.53 29.51
C ALA A 52 -0.95 9.98 28.45
N ARG A 53 -1.23 10.19 27.14
CA ARG A 53 -0.26 9.87 26.07
C ARG A 53 0.92 10.83 26.08
N LEU A 54 0.67 12.13 26.27
CA LEU A 54 1.74 13.13 26.36
C LEU A 54 2.63 12.86 27.59
N ASP A 55 2.05 12.48 28.72
CA ASP A 55 2.80 12.08 29.93
C ASP A 55 3.75 10.91 29.64
N ARG A 56 3.32 9.92 28.85
CA ARG A 56 4.18 8.82 28.40
C ARG A 56 5.30 9.28 27.47
N LEU A 57 5.13 10.37 26.73
CA LEU A 57 6.21 10.95 25.92
C LEU A 57 7.22 11.68 26.81
N VAL A 58 6.75 12.37 27.86
CA VAL A 58 7.63 12.98 28.88
C VAL A 58 8.45 11.92 29.60
N ALA A 59 7.82 10.83 30.03
CA ALA A 59 8.52 9.72 30.69
C ALA A 59 9.54 9.00 29.78
N LYS A 60 9.48 9.22 28.46
CA LYS A 60 10.42 8.69 27.47
C LYS A 60 11.40 9.75 26.96
N ASP A 61 11.47 10.92 27.60
CA ASP A 61 12.29 12.07 27.20
C ASP A 61 12.07 12.53 25.74
N ARG A 62 10.85 12.33 25.21
CA ARG A 62 10.44 12.75 23.86
C ARG A 62 9.66 14.06 23.84
N LEU A 63 9.31 14.59 25.01
CA LEU A 63 8.58 15.83 25.23
C LEU A 63 8.98 16.37 26.61
N THR A 64 9.09 17.68 26.79
CA THR A 64 9.32 18.25 28.13
C THR A 64 8.02 18.39 28.92
N ALA A 65 8.13 18.46 30.26
CA ALA A 65 6.96 18.69 31.11
C ALA A 65 6.26 20.03 30.80
N ALA A 66 7.03 21.08 30.49
CA ALA A 66 6.50 22.39 30.13
C ALA A 66 5.73 22.36 28.80
N GLU A 67 6.24 21.66 27.78
CA GLU A 67 5.51 21.48 26.51
C GLU A 67 4.22 20.67 26.70
N ARG A 68 4.25 19.64 27.58
CA ARG A 68 3.06 18.87 27.96
C ARG A 68 2.02 19.76 28.62
N ASP A 69 2.42 20.56 29.61
CA ASP A 69 1.51 21.47 30.34
C ASP A 69 0.89 22.49 29.39
N ALA A 70 1.68 23.11 28.52
CA ALA A 70 1.21 24.05 27.51
C ALA A 70 0.27 23.41 26.48
N ALA A 71 0.47 22.14 26.10
CA ALA A 71 -0.45 21.41 25.25
C ALA A 71 -1.77 21.08 25.96
N ARG A 72 -1.70 20.74 27.25
CA ARG A 72 -2.89 20.46 28.07
C ARG A 72 -3.78 21.71 28.22
N GLU A 73 -3.20 22.87 28.45
CA GLU A 73 -3.95 24.14 28.56
C GLU A 73 -4.69 24.51 27.27
N ARG A 74 -4.16 24.08 26.12
CA ARG A 74 -4.75 24.31 24.79
C ARG A 74 -5.81 23.27 24.40
N LEU A 75 -5.95 22.17 25.15
CA LEU A 75 -6.93 21.13 24.88
C LEU A 75 -8.22 21.38 25.65
N LEU A 76 -9.28 21.69 24.92
CA LEU A 76 -10.53 22.20 25.49
C LEU A 76 -11.69 21.31 25.03
N PRO A 77 -12.16 20.37 25.88
CA PRO A 77 -13.38 19.61 25.63
C PRO A 77 -14.57 20.55 25.43
N ALA A 78 -15.36 20.31 24.40
CA ALA A 78 -16.56 21.07 24.10
C ALA A 78 -17.81 20.24 24.41
N ALA A 79 -18.77 20.84 25.12
CA ALA A 79 -20.01 20.17 25.51
C ALA A 79 -21.09 20.25 24.43
N ASP A 80 -21.04 21.27 23.58
CA ASP A 80 -21.99 21.52 22.51
C ASP A 80 -21.26 22.00 21.23
N LEU A 81 -21.89 21.77 20.07
CA LEU A 81 -21.33 22.23 18.79
C LEU A 81 -21.14 23.75 18.76
N SER A 82 -21.99 24.54 19.41
CA SER A 82 -21.87 26.01 19.44
C SER A 82 -20.56 26.53 20.03
N GLU A 83 -19.87 25.73 20.85
CA GLU A 83 -18.55 26.04 21.41
C GLU A 83 -17.41 25.93 20.38
N LEU A 84 -17.73 25.51 19.14
CA LEU A 84 -16.82 25.43 18.00
C LEU A 84 -16.88 26.68 17.09
N ALA A 85 -17.72 27.67 17.41
CA ALA A 85 -18.00 28.81 16.53
C ALA A 85 -16.77 29.66 16.15
N ASP A 86 -15.76 29.70 17.03
CA ASP A 86 -14.50 30.44 16.84
C ASP A 86 -13.42 29.64 16.08
N CYS A 87 -13.68 28.38 15.74
CA CYS A 87 -12.71 27.54 15.06
C CYS A 87 -12.57 27.89 13.58
N THR A 88 -11.34 27.86 13.07
CA THR A 88 -11.02 28.14 11.66
C THR A 88 -10.83 26.88 10.82
N LEU A 89 -10.74 25.72 11.48
CA LEU A 89 -10.71 24.40 10.87
C LEU A 89 -11.49 23.43 11.74
N VAL A 90 -12.36 22.63 11.13
CA VAL A 90 -12.99 21.47 11.74
C VAL A 90 -12.50 20.21 11.04
N VAL A 91 -12.00 19.23 11.80
CA VAL A 91 -11.67 17.89 11.28
C VAL A 91 -12.63 16.86 11.89
N GLU A 92 -13.44 16.25 11.04
CA GLU A 92 -14.43 15.24 11.40
C GLU A 92 -13.83 13.83 11.34
N ALA A 93 -14.02 13.05 12.41
CA ALA A 93 -13.60 11.66 12.56
C ALA A 93 -14.63 10.83 13.36
N VAL A 94 -15.91 10.96 12.99
CA VAL A 94 -17.05 10.20 13.52
C VAL A 94 -17.34 8.94 12.70
N LEU A 95 -18.46 8.28 13.01
CA LEU A 95 -18.92 7.06 12.34
C LEU A 95 -18.91 7.19 10.81
N GLU A 96 -18.41 6.14 10.14
CA GLU A 96 -18.25 6.08 8.69
C GLU A 96 -19.59 5.80 7.97
N ARG A 97 -20.51 6.78 8.07
CA ARG A 97 -21.85 6.76 7.47
C ARG A 97 -22.18 8.09 6.81
N LEU A 98 -22.59 8.05 5.54
CA LEU A 98 -22.84 9.25 4.75
C LEU A 98 -23.91 10.16 5.36
N ASP A 99 -25.04 9.58 5.79
CA ASP A 99 -26.16 10.32 6.38
C ASP A 99 -25.76 11.03 7.69
N VAL A 100 -24.98 10.35 8.53
CA VAL A 100 -24.45 10.90 9.78
C VAL A 100 -23.51 12.06 9.51
N LYS A 101 -22.59 11.92 8.55
CA LYS A 101 -21.63 12.98 8.21
C LYS A 101 -22.32 14.19 7.57
N GLN A 102 -23.26 13.99 6.66
CA GLN A 102 -24.03 15.08 6.03
C GLN A 102 -24.84 15.87 7.07
N GLU A 103 -25.52 15.19 7.99
CA GLU A 103 -26.24 15.84 9.10
C GLU A 103 -25.30 16.68 9.96
N LEU A 104 -24.17 16.10 10.37
CA LEU A 104 -23.18 16.78 11.18
C LEU A 104 -22.62 18.03 10.47
N PHE A 105 -22.24 17.92 9.21
CA PHE A 105 -21.64 19.03 8.47
C PHE A 105 -22.63 20.18 8.22
N ARG A 106 -23.92 19.89 8.03
CA ARG A 106 -24.95 20.94 7.95
C ARG A 106 -25.04 21.73 9.27
N ARG A 107 -25.07 21.02 10.40
CA ARG A 107 -25.10 21.64 11.73
C ARG A 107 -23.84 22.45 12.03
N LEU A 108 -22.67 21.93 11.65
CA LEU A 108 -21.40 22.67 11.77
C LEU A 108 -21.41 23.95 10.94
N GLU A 109 -21.96 23.91 9.72
CA GLU A 109 -22.05 25.07 8.84
C GLU A 109 -22.94 26.20 9.39
N GLU A 110 -23.92 25.87 10.25
CA GLU A 110 -24.74 26.86 10.95
C GLU A 110 -23.99 27.53 12.11
N VAL A 111 -22.95 26.89 12.62
CA VAL A 111 -22.22 27.31 13.82
C VAL A 111 -20.93 28.06 13.50
N VAL A 112 -20.11 27.51 12.60
CA VAL A 112 -18.77 28.05 12.32
C VAL A 112 -18.83 29.18 11.30
N GLY A 113 -17.93 30.16 11.42
CA GLY A 113 -17.85 31.29 10.48
C GLY A 113 -17.64 30.86 9.02
N GLU A 114 -18.03 31.70 8.05
CA GLU A 114 -18.02 31.38 6.60
C GLU A 114 -16.63 31.05 6.02
N ASP A 115 -15.56 31.54 6.64
CA ASP A 115 -14.18 31.26 6.22
C ASP A 115 -13.57 29.98 6.86
N CYS A 116 -14.29 29.32 7.77
CA CYS A 116 -13.84 28.09 8.42
C CYS A 116 -13.67 26.95 7.41
N LEU A 117 -12.50 26.30 7.43
CA LEU A 117 -12.23 25.11 6.63
C LEU A 117 -12.95 23.91 7.25
N LEU A 118 -13.70 23.17 6.46
CA LEU A 118 -14.37 21.94 6.90
C LEU A 118 -13.66 20.75 6.28
N ALA A 119 -13.22 19.81 7.11
CA ALA A 119 -12.48 18.64 6.67
C ALA A 119 -13.04 17.35 7.26
N THR A 120 -13.01 16.27 6.48
CA THR A 120 -13.33 14.91 6.94
C THR A 120 -12.11 14.00 6.86
N ASN A 121 -11.93 13.15 7.87
CA ASN A 121 -10.94 12.08 7.90
C ASN A 121 -11.49 10.76 7.29
N THR A 122 -12.62 10.80 6.56
CA THR A 122 -13.18 9.60 5.91
C THR A 122 -12.12 8.86 5.10
N SER A 123 -12.17 7.54 5.11
CA SER A 123 -11.25 6.68 4.36
C SER A 123 -11.92 6.01 3.15
N SER A 124 -13.25 6.09 3.07
CA SER A 124 -14.05 5.28 2.15
C SER A 124 -15.23 6.00 1.49
N LEU A 125 -15.74 7.08 2.11
CA LEU A 125 -16.86 7.84 1.55
C LEU A 125 -16.35 8.93 0.60
N SER A 126 -17.14 9.23 -0.42
CA SER A 126 -16.87 10.33 -1.34
C SER A 126 -16.92 11.67 -0.60
N VAL A 127 -15.85 12.45 -0.70
CA VAL A 127 -15.78 13.82 -0.19
C VAL A 127 -16.81 14.70 -0.90
N THR A 128 -17.04 14.47 -2.18
CA THR A 128 -18.09 15.13 -2.98
C THR A 128 -19.48 14.82 -2.42
N ALA A 129 -19.76 13.56 -2.08
CA ALA A 129 -21.06 13.17 -1.54
C ALA A 129 -21.32 13.80 -0.16
N ILE A 130 -20.31 13.84 0.72
CA ILE A 130 -20.43 14.49 2.03
C ILE A 130 -20.63 15.99 1.85
N GLY A 131 -19.78 16.64 1.05
CA GLY A 131 -19.82 18.08 0.81
C GLY A 131 -21.09 18.54 0.08
N GLY A 132 -21.76 17.67 -0.66
CA GLY A 132 -23.00 18.00 -1.38
C GLY A 132 -24.19 18.41 -0.49
N ALA A 133 -24.10 18.20 0.82
CA ALA A 133 -25.11 18.67 1.78
C ALA A 133 -24.86 20.10 2.31
N LEU A 134 -23.71 20.71 1.98
CA LEU A 134 -23.32 22.04 2.45
C LEU A 134 -23.86 23.16 1.56
N ARG A 135 -24.12 24.33 2.15
CA ARG A 135 -24.43 25.57 1.42
C ARG A 135 -23.20 26.13 0.71
N ASN A 136 -22.03 26.02 1.35
CA ASN A 136 -20.74 26.52 0.87
C ASN A 136 -19.72 25.37 0.71
N PRO A 137 -19.90 24.45 -0.27
CA PRO A 137 -19.05 23.26 -0.42
C PRO A 137 -17.61 23.57 -0.84
N GLY A 138 -17.31 24.78 -1.33
CA GLY A 138 -15.97 25.24 -1.72
C GLY A 138 -14.91 25.16 -0.61
N ARG A 139 -15.33 25.27 0.66
CA ARG A 139 -14.46 25.16 1.84
C ARG A 139 -14.38 23.76 2.43
N PHE A 140 -14.92 22.75 1.74
CA PHE A 140 -14.93 21.38 2.21
C PHE A 140 -13.85 20.54 1.52
N VAL A 141 -13.08 19.77 2.30
CA VAL A 141 -12.01 18.89 1.79
C VAL A 141 -11.96 17.58 2.56
N GLY A 142 -11.31 16.56 2.00
CA GLY A 142 -10.81 15.44 2.78
C GLY A 142 -9.44 15.77 3.36
N LEU A 143 -9.22 15.41 4.62
CA LEU A 143 -7.93 15.50 5.30
C LEU A 143 -7.68 14.15 5.99
N HIS A 144 -7.26 13.17 5.21
CA HIS A 144 -7.20 11.77 5.60
C HIS A 144 -5.84 11.43 6.22
N PHE A 145 -5.85 11.22 7.53
CA PHE A 145 -4.71 10.76 8.32
C PHE A 145 -4.69 9.23 8.41
N PHE A 146 -3.49 8.66 8.59
CA PHE A 146 -3.30 7.23 8.72
C PHE A 146 -3.09 6.82 10.18
N ASN A 147 -3.62 5.66 10.59
CA ASN A 147 -3.53 5.18 11.97
C ASN A 147 -2.16 4.52 12.27
N PRO A 148 -1.43 4.91 13.34
CA PRO A 148 -1.73 6.01 14.29
C PRO A 148 -1.33 7.39 13.78
N ALA A 149 -2.27 8.35 13.84
CA ALA A 149 -2.10 9.69 13.27
C ALA A 149 -0.88 10.46 13.81
N PRO A 150 -0.47 10.39 15.09
CA PRO A 150 0.74 11.06 15.55
C PRO A 150 2.05 10.47 15.00
N LEU A 151 2.05 9.19 14.62
CA LEU A 151 3.26 8.47 14.20
C LEU A 151 3.44 8.44 12.68
N LEU A 152 2.35 8.25 11.93
CA LEU A 152 2.44 8.18 10.49
C LEU A 152 2.57 9.59 9.87
N PRO A 153 3.52 9.79 8.94
CA PRO A 153 3.81 11.12 8.40
C PRO A 153 2.84 11.53 7.28
N LEU A 154 2.23 10.58 6.58
CA LEU A 154 1.38 10.86 5.41
C LEU A 154 0.02 11.44 5.81
N VAL A 155 -0.46 12.40 5.01
CA VAL A 155 -1.86 12.86 4.99
C VAL A 155 -2.31 13.00 3.54
N GLU A 156 -3.45 12.43 3.17
CA GLU A 156 -4.07 12.68 1.86
C GLU A 156 -5.00 13.89 1.96
N VAL A 157 -4.73 14.93 1.18
CA VAL A 157 -5.60 16.09 1.01
C VAL A 157 -6.47 15.85 -0.22
N VAL A 158 -7.75 15.57 0.03
CA VAL A 158 -8.68 15.11 -1.00
C VAL A 158 -9.60 16.26 -1.44
N SER A 159 -9.57 16.59 -2.73
CA SER A 159 -10.47 17.58 -3.31
C SER A 159 -11.74 16.89 -3.83
N GLY A 160 -12.88 17.24 -3.25
CA GLY A 160 -14.19 16.93 -3.80
C GLY A 160 -14.48 17.77 -5.05
N TYR A 161 -15.54 17.43 -5.77
CA TYR A 161 -15.89 18.10 -7.04
C TYR A 161 -16.08 19.61 -6.91
N ALA A 162 -16.60 20.07 -5.77
CA ALA A 162 -16.88 21.47 -5.51
C ALA A 162 -15.80 22.16 -4.65
N SER A 163 -14.74 21.46 -4.22
CA SER A 163 -13.70 22.01 -3.36
C SER A 163 -12.92 23.12 -4.07
N ASP A 164 -12.76 24.26 -3.41
CA ASP A 164 -11.92 25.34 -3.93
C ASP A 164 -10.45 24.96 -3.83
N VAL A 165 -9.68 25.29 -4.88
CA VAL A 165 -8.22 25.11 -4.90
C VAL A 165 -7.54 25.82 -3.72
N THR A 166 -8.08 26.97 -3.31
CA THR A 166 -7.59 27.76 -2.17
C THR A 166 -7.77 27.01 -0.84
N SER A 167 -8.92 26.37 -0.66
CA SER A 167 -9.24 25.55 0.51
C SER A 167 -8.37 24.30 0.59
N ALA A 168 -8.20 23.59 -0.52
CA ALA A 168 -7.30 22.44 -0.62
C ALA A 168 -5.84 22.83 -0.35
N THR A 169 -5.38 23.96 -0.91
CA THR A 169 -4.03 24.50 -0.66
C THR A 169 -3.83 24.86 0.81
N ARG A 170 -4.82 25.51 1.45
CA ARG A 170 -4.77 25.85 2.88
C ARG A 170 -4.69 24.59 3.75
N ALA A 171 -5.46 23.55 3.42
CA ALA A 171 -5.40 22.26 4.11
C ALA A 171 -4.04 21.57 3.95
N TYR A 172 -3.49 21.59 2.73
CA TYR A 172 -2.16 21.06 2.41
C TYR A 172 -1.06 21.74 3.21
N GLU A 173 -0.96 23.08 3.13
CA GLU A 173 0.08 23.82 3.87
C GLU A 173 -0.10 23.69 5.39
N THR A 174 -1.33 23.55 5.88
CA THR A 174 -1.60 23.30 7.31
C THR A 174 -1.07 21.94 7.73
N ALA A 175 -1.38 20.87 7.00
CA ALA A 175 -0.85 19.53 7.31
C ALA A 175 0.69 19.51 7.27
N ARG A 176 1.28 20.18 6.27
CA ARG A 176 2.74 20.35 6.18
C ARG A 176 3.32 21.08 7.39
N ALA A 177 2.71 22.19 7.81
CA ALA A 177 3.11 22.95 8.98
C ALA A 177 3.00 22.13 10.29
N TRP A 178 2.10 21.15 10.34
CA TRP A 178 1.99 20.20 11.45
C TRP A 178 3.04 19.07 11.42
N GLY A 179 4.05 19.17 10.54
CA GLY A 179 5.12 18.18 10.40
C GLY A 179 4.68 16.91 9.67
N LYS A 180 3.58 16.97 8.91
CA LYS A 180 3.15 15.89 8.03
C LYS A 180 3.71 16.07 6.62
N THR A 181 3.64 15.00 5.84
CA THR A 181 3.91 15.00 4.41
C THR A 181 2.57 14.86 3.70
N PRO A 182 1.92 15.97 3.33
CA PRO A 182 0.66 15.92 2.60
C PRO A 182 0.89 15.54 1.13
N VAL A 183 -0.06 14.81 0.57
CA VAL A 183 -0.18 14.52 -0.87
C VAL A 183 -1.55 14.97 -1.36
N ALA A 184 -1.63 15.54 -2.55
CA ALA A 184 -2.89 16.01 -3.10
C ALA A 184 -3.55 14.93 -3.97
N CYS A 185 -4.87 14.73 -3.81
CA CYS A 185 -5.61 13.86 -4.71
C CYS A 185 -7.06 14.28 -4.96
N ALA A 186 -7.61 13.80 -6.07
CA ALA A 186 -9.03 13.93 -6.38
C ALA A 186 -9.86 12.88 -5.61
N ASP A 187 -11.11 13.23 -5.33
CA ASP A 187 -12.11 12.36 -4.72
C ASP A 187 -12.49 11.20 -5.66
N THR A 188 -11.70 10.13 -5.58
CA THR A 188 -11.98 8.83 -6.23
C THR A 188 -11.95 7.72 -5.20
N PRO A 189 -12.66 6.60 -5.42
CA PRO A 189 -12.77 5.56 -4.39
C PRO A 189 -11.39 5.04 -3.94
N GLY A 190 -11.15 5.09 -2.63
CA GLY A 190 -9.89 4.67 -2.02
C GLY A 190 -8.71 5.64 -2.19
N PHE A 191 -8.96 6.86 -2.69
CA PHE A 191 -7.96 7.93 -2.87
C PHE A 191 -6.70 7.42 -3.58
N ILE A 192 -5.52 7.56 -2.98
CA ILE A 192 -4.27 6.99 -3.49
C ILE A 192 -4.00 5.64 -2.80
N VAL A 193 -3.77 5.68 -1.48
CA VAL A 193 -3.18 4.54 -0.75
C VAL A 193 -4.12 3.33 -0.75
N ASN A 194 -5.38 3.52 -0.39
CA ASN A 194 -6.31 2.39 -0.28
C ASN A 194 -6.59 1.75 -1.64
N ARG A 195 -6.60 2.54 -2.72
CA ARG A 195 -6.75 2.07 -4.10
C ARG A 195 -5.53 1.28 -4.58
N ILE A 196 -4.33 1.87 -4.50
CA ILE A 196 -3.10 1.29 -5.07
C ILE A 196 -2.55 0.14 -4.20
N ALA A 197 -2.88 0.10 -2.91
CA ALA A 197 -2.50 -1.01 -2.04
C ALA A 197 -3.33 -2.29 -2.26
N ARG A 198 -4.50 -2.24 -2.91
CA ARG A 198 -5.37 -3.43 -3.04
C ARG A 198 -4.67 -4.64 -3.66
N PRO A 199 -3.90 -4.52 -4.76
CA PRO A 199 -3.23 -5.68 -5.35
C PRO A 199 -2.23 -6.38 -4.43
N PHE A 200 -1.61 -5.67 -3.48
CA PHE A 200 -0.68 -6.30 -2.54
C PHE A 200 -1.32 -7.45 -1.75
N TYR A 201 -2.55 -7.24 -1.27
CA TYR A 201 -3.32 -8.29 -0.60
C TYR A 201 -3.93 -9.26 -1.61
N ALA A 202 -4.54 -8.71 -2.64
CA ALA A 202 -5.39 -9.48 -3.55
C ALA A 202 -4.59 -10.48 -4.39
N GLU A 203 -3.33 -10.17 -4.75
CA GLU A 203 -2.46 -11.08 -5.50
C GLU A 203 -1.89 -12.18 -4.60
N ALA A 204 -1.53 -11.87 -3.36
CA ALA A 204 -1.11 -12.87 -2.37
C ALA A 204 -2.23 -13.89 -2.12
N PHE A 205 -3.47 -13.42 -1.95
CA PHE A 205 -4.64 -14.30 -1.78
C PHE A 205 -4.93 -15.12 -3.04
N ALA A 206 -4.78 -14.54 -4.24
CA ALA A 206 -4.96 -15.27 -5.48
C ALA A 206 -3.94 -16.41 -5.65
N VAL A 207 -2.67 -16.18 -5.29
CA VAL A 207 -1.65 -17.25 -5.30
C VAL A 207 -2.02 -18.37 -4.31
N HIS A 208 -2.49 -18.02 -3.12
CA HIS A 208 -2.92 -19.00 -2.13
C HIS A 208 -4.16 -19.79 -2.58
N GLU A 209 -5.17 -19.12 -3.12
CA GLU A 209 -6.40 -19.76 -3.64
C GLU A 209 -6.12 -20.67 -4.83
N ALA A 210 -5.12 -20.33 -5.65
CA ALA A 210 -4.60 -21.18 -6.72
C ALA A 210 -3.71 -22.34 -6.23
N GLN A 211 -3.55 -22.49 -4.92
CA GLN A 211 -2.66 -23.48 -4.29
C GLN A 211 -1.19 -23.36 -4.72
N GLY A 212 -0.76 -22.15 -5.09
CA GLY A 212 0.63 -21.89 -5.46
C GLY A 212 1.57 -22.00 -4.27
N ALA A 213 1.18 -21.48 -3.11
CA ALA A 213 1.96 -21.58 -1.89
C ALA A 213 1.09 -21.37 -0.64
N ASP A 214 1.59 -21.82 0.51
CA ASP A 214 0.99 -21.52 1.81
C ASP A 214 1.27 -20.04 2.22
N PRO A 215 0.47 -19.49 3.15
CA PRO A 215 0.61 -18.10 3.61
C PRO A 215 2.02 -17.72 4.09
N ALA A 216 2.69 -18.59 4.85
CA ALA A 216 4.01 -18.30 5.43
C ALA A 216 5.07 -18.16 4.33
N THR A 217 5.01 -19.05 3.33
CA THR A 217 5.87 -18.98 2.14
C THR A 217 5.64 -17.70 1.35
N ILE A 218 4.38 -17.32 1.10
CA ILE A 218 4.06 -16.10 0.33
C ILE A 218 4.55 -14.84 1.08
N ASP A 219 4.31 -14.77 2.39
CA ASP A 219 4.76 -13.65 3.22
C ASP A 219 6.29 -13.54 3.26
N ALA A 220 6.98 -14.67 3.40
CA ALA A 220 8.45 -14.71 3.38
C ALA A 220 8.99 -14.22 2.02
N VAL A 221 8.42 -14.66 0.91
CA VAL A 221 8.84 -14.22 -0.43
C VAL A 221 8.58 -12.72 -0.64
N LEU A 222 7.41 -12.19 -0.26
CA LEU A 222 7.13 -10.75 -0.35
C LEU A 222 8.14 -9.92 0.47
N ARG A 223 8.51 -10.39 1.66
CA ARG A 223 9.40 -9.67 2.58
C ARG A 223 10.88 -9.79 2.19
N GLU A 224 11.35 -11.00 1.93
CA GLU A 224 12.78 -11.33 1.78
C GLU A 224 13.26 -11.26 0.32
N CYS A 225 12.36 -11.39 -0.65
CA CYS A 225 12.63 -11.21 -2.08
C CYS A 225 12.11 -9.86 -2.57
N GLY A 226 10.83 -9.56 -2.28
CA GLY A 226 10.17 -8.31 -2.71
C GLY A 226 10.55 -7.07 -1.89
N GLY A 227 11.19 -7.24 -0.73
CA GLY A 227 11.64 -6.14 0.13
C GLY A 227 10.52 -5.39 0.87
N PHE A 228 9.29 -5.91 0.85
CA PHE A 228 8.20 -5.36 1.65
C PHE A 228 8.49 -5.52 3.15
N ARG A 229 8.03 -4.58 3.97
CA ARG A 229 8.31 -4.63 5.43
C ARG A 229 7.64 -5.81 6.13
N MET A 230 6.49 -6.25 5.63
CA MET A 230 5.66 -7.31 6.19
C MET A 230 4.97 -8.03 5.04
N GLY A 231 4.68 -9.32 5.20
CA GLY A 231 3.89 -10.06 4.23
C GLY A 231 2.40 -9.66 4.24
N ALA A 232 1.68 -10.01 3.18
CA ALA A 232 0.26 -9.68 3.04
C ALA A 232 -0.64 -10.37 4.06
N PHE A 233 -0.38 -11.63 4.40
CA PHE A 233 -1.19 -12.39 5.35
C PHE A 233 -0.95 -11.88 6.78
N GLU A 234 0.31 -11.71 7.17
CA GLU A 234 0.71 -11.11 8.45
C GLU A 234 0.13 -9.70 8.64
N LEU A 235 0.19 -8.88 7.58
CA LEU A 235 -0.31 -7.52 7.63
C LEU A 235 -1.83 -7.47 7.79
N THR A 236 -2.57 -8.34 7.10
CA THR A 236 -4.03 -8.39 7.24
C THR A 236 -4.47 -8.94 8.59
N ASP A 237 -3.71 -9.87 9.18
CA ASP A 237 -3.96 -10.33 10.56
C ASP A 237 -3.64 -9.26 11.62
N LEU A 238 -2.68 -8.37 11.34
CA LEU A 238 -2.37 -7.22 12.19
C LEU A 238 -3.44 -6.13 12.09
N ILE A 239 -3.90 -5.81 10.88
CA ILE A 239 -4.97 -4.83 10.65
C ILE A 239 -6.31 -5.35 11.20
N GLY A 240 -6.57 -6.64 11.02
CA GLY A 240 -7.85 -7.29 11.25
C GLY A 240 -8.53 -7.63 9.92
N GLN A 241 -8.92 -8.89 9.76
CA GLN A 241 -9.49 -9.39 8.50
C GLN A 241 -10.80 -8.69 8.13
N ASP A 242 -11.66 -8.42 9.11
CA ASP A 242 -12.92 -7.67 8.95
C ASP A 242 -12.69 -6.25 8.45
N VAL A 243 -11.67 -5.57 8.97
CA VAL A 243 -11.33 -4.20 8.58
C VAL A 243 -10.77 -4.19 7.16
N ASN A 244 -9.80 -5.06 6.85
CA ASN A 244 -9.20 -5.11 5.52
C ASN A 244 -10.23 -5.53 4.45
N GLU A 245 -11.04 -6.54 4.72
CA GLU A 245 -12.11 -7.00 3.83
C GLU A 245 -13.14 -5.88 3.60
N SER A 246 -13.58 -5.18 4.65
CA SER A 246 -14.54 -4.08 4.53
C SER A 246 -14.02 -2.96 3.61
N VAL A 247 -12.74 -2.61 3.71
CA VAL A 247 -12.13 -1.62 2.80
C VAL A 247 -12.07 -2.15 1.37
N THR A 248 -11.69 -3.41 1.16
CA THR A 248 -11.70 -4.04 -0.17
C THR A 248 -13.10 -4.03 -0.79
N HIS A 249 -14.13 -4.43 -0.05
CA HIS A 249 -15.51 -4.39 -0.51
C HIS A 249 -16.01 -2.97 -0.81
N SER A 250 -15.61 -1.99 0.00
CA SER A 250 -15.96 -0.59 -0.22
C SER A 250 -15.37 -0.06 -1.52
N VAL A 251 -14.06 -0.27 -1.75
CA VAL A 251 -13.38 0.12 -3.00
C VAL A 251 -14.02 -0.60 -4.19
N TRP A 252 -14.22 -1.91 -4.10
CA TRP A 252 -14.83 -2.71 -5.15
C TRP A 252 -16.23 -2.21 -5.52
N THR A 253 -17.11 -2.01 -4.53
CA THR A 253 -18.48 -1.54 -4.74
C THR A 253 -18.51 -0.14 -5.32
N SER A 254 -17.63 0.74 -4.84
CA SER A 254 -17.53 2.13 -5.29
C SER A 254 -16.97 2.27 -6.71
N PHE A 255 -16.19 1.29 -7.17
CA PHE A 255 -15.82 1.14 -8.58
C PHE A 255 -16.85 0.33 -9.39
N PHE A 256 -18.11 0.28 -8.96
CA PHE A 256 -19.18 -0.47 -9.62
C PHE A 256 -18.83 -1.95 -9.85
N ARG A 257 -18.15 -2.55 -8.87
CA ARG A 257 -17.70 -3.94 -8.86
C ARG A 257 -16.69 -4.28 -9.96
N ASP A 258 -15.81 -3.34 -10.29
CA ASP A 258 -14.67 -3.57 -11.17
C ASP A 258 -13.85 -4.80 -10.72
N VAL A 259 -13.65 -5.75 -11.64
CA VAL A 259 -13.05 -7.06 -11.37
C VAL A 259 -11.62 -6.98 -10.82
N ARG A 260 -10.92 -5.86 -11.04
CA ARG A 260 -9.56 -5.61 -10.54
C ARG A 260 -9.50 -5.45 -9.02
N PHE A 261 -10.63 -5.18 -8.39
CA PHE A 261 -10.74 -5.00 -6.93
C PHE A 261 -11.56 -6.12 -6.26
N THR A 262 -11.81 -7.22 -6.96
CA THR A 262 -12.63 -8.35 -6.45
C THR A 262 -12.10 -8.87 -5.10
N PRO A 263 -12.94 -8.93 -4.04
CA PRO A 263 -12.60 -9.54 -2.76
C PRO A 263 -12.28 -11.04 -2.84
N SER A 264 -11.47 -11.55 -1.91
CA SER A 264 -11.08 -12.96 -1.85
C SER A 264 -12.09 -13.79 -1.04
N LEU A 265 -12.42 -14.99 -1.53
CA LEU A 265 -13.27 -15.94 -0.80
C LEU A 265 -12.53 -16.53 0.41
N ALA A 266 -11.22 -16.71 0.32
CA ALA A 266 -10.40 -17.19 1.43
C ALA A 266 -10.39 -16.19 2.59
N GLN A 267 -10.22 -14.89 2.31
CA GLN A 267 -10.35 -13.85 3.35
C GLN A 267 -11.77 -13.80 3.93
N ARG A 268 -12.80 -13.89 3.08
CA ARG A 268 -14.21 -13.88 3.51
C ARG A 268 -14.52 -14.94 4.55
N ARG A 269 -14.00 -16.16 4.36
CA ARG A 269 -14.18 -17.29 5.28
C ARG A 269 -13.58 -17.01 6.67
N LEU A 270 -12.47 -16.28 6.74
CA LEU A 270 -11.88 -15.88 8.02
C LEU A 270 -12.78 -14.90 8.77
N VAL A 271 -13.33 -13.91 8.05
CA VAL A 271 -14.26 -12.94 8.64
C VAL A 271 -15.54 -13.62 9.12
N GLU A 272 -16.16 -14.44 8.27
CA GLU A 272 -17.41 -15.15 8.60
C GLU A 272 -17.25 -16.17 9.74
N SER A 273 -16.04 -16.69 9.95
CA SER A 273 -15.73 -17.60 11.06
C SER A 273 -15.21 -16.90 12.33
N GLY A 274 -15.12 -15.56 12.33
CA GLY A 274 -14.63 -14.79 13.47
C GLY A 274 -13.11 -14.89 13.70
N ARG A 275 -12.35 -15.38 12.72
CA ARG A 275 -10.89 -15.44 12.71
C ARG A 275 -10.32 -14.13 12.19
N LEU A 276 -10.39 -13.10 13.02
CA LEU A 276 -10.10 -11.72 12.66
C LEU A 276 -8.62 -11.32 12.81
N GLY A 277 -7.70 -12.28 12.95
CA GLY A 277 -6.27 -12.01 13.12
C GLY A 277 -5.84 -11.89 14.58
N ARG A 278 -4.85 -11.03 14.85
CA ARG A 278 -4.23 -10.90 16.19
C ARG A 278 -5.23 -10.56 17.29
N LYS A 279 -6.22 -9.72 16.99
CA LYS A 279 -7.24 -9.28 17.97
C LYS A 279 -8.17 -10.39 18.44
N SER A 280 -8.28 -11.49 17.70
CA SER A 280 -9.09 -12.66 18.04
C SER A 280 -8.23 -13.89 18.36
N GLY A 281 -6.90 -13.76 18.45
CA GLY A 281 -5.98 -14.88 18.67
C GLY A 281 -5.82 -15.83 17.47
N GLN A 282 -6.50 -15.56 16.35
CA GLN A 282 -6.49 -16.43 15.17
C GLN A 282 -6.93 -15.64 13.94
N GLY A 283 -6.17 -15.75 12.84
CA GLY A 283 -6.53 -15.32 11.49
C GLY A 283 -6.00 -16.34 10.48
N TRP A 284 -5.16 -15.89 9.56
CA TRP A 284 -4.31 -16.78 8.75
C TRP A 284 -3.36 -17.58 9.63
N TYR A 285 -2.84 -16.93 10.68
CA TYR A 285 -1.96 -17.55 11.66
C TYR A 285 -2.65 -17.70 13.02
N ALA A 286 -2.14 -18.61 13.85
CA ALA A 286 -2.50 -18.71 15.26
C ALA A 286 -1.69 -17.67 16.07
N TYR A 287 -2.32 -17.05 17.06
CA TYR A 287 -1.69 -16.07 17.95
C TYR A 287 -1.99 -16.40 19.42
N GLY A 288 -0.95 -16.60 20.22
CA GLY A 288 -1.05 -16.96 21.63
C GLY A 288 0.27 -17.51 22.15
N GLU A 289 0.34 -17.81 23.45
CA GLU A 289 1.55 -18.37 24.08
C GLU A 289 1.92 -19.76 23.54
N ASP A 290 0.91 -20.56 23.16
CA ASP A 290 1.08 -21.92 22.61
C ASP A 290 1.01 -21.99 21.08
N ALA A 291 1.03 -20.84 20.38
CA ALA A 291 0.94 -20.84 18.92
C ALA A 291 2.27 -21.27 18.29
N GLU A 292 2.25 -22.36 17.52
CA GLU A 292 3.41 -22.75 16.72
C GLU A 292 3.62 -21.76 15.57
N PRO A 293 4.84 -21.22 15.39
CA PRO A 293 5.12 -20.32 14.29
C PRO A 293 5.02 -21.09 12.97
N ALA A 294 4.25 -20.54 12.02
CA ALA A 294 4.21 -21.08 10.68
C ALA A 294 5.54 -20.78 9.98
N GLU A 295 6.23 -21.82 9.53
CA GLU A 295 7.50 -21.68 8.81
C GLU A 295 7.27 -21.71 7.30
N PRO A 296 7.98 -20.86 6.53
CA PRO A 296 7.90 -20.90 5.08
C PRO A 296 8.56 -22.16 4.53
N HIS A 297 8.00 -22.70 3.46
CA HIS A 297 8.63 -23.77 2.69
C HIS A 297 10.01 -23.33 2.21
N THR A 298 11.02 -24.15 2.52
CA THR A 298 12.41 -23.95 2.13
C THR A 298 12.95 -25.27 1.58
N ALA A 299 13.42 -25.24 0.34
CA ALA A 299 13.89 -26.42 -0.37
C ALA A 299 15.20 -26.97 0.21
N GLU A 300 15.33 -28.29 0.16
CA GLU A 300 16.54 -29.01 0.59
C GLU A 300 17.80 -28.57 -0.18
N PRO A 301 18.99 -28.68 0.43
CA PRO A 301 20.26 -28.36 -0.23
C PRO A 301 20.47 -29.16 -1.52
N CYS A 302 20.67 -28.44 -2.62
CA CYS A 302 20.98 -28.97 -3.93
C CYS A 302 22.44 -28.69 -4.32
N ARG A 303 22.99 -29.50 -5.23
CA ARG A 303 24.35 -29.31 -5.70
C ARG A 303 24.43 -28.05 -6.58
N ARG A 304 25.36 -27.16 -6.28
CA ARG A 304 25.66 -26.00 -7.14
C ARG A 304 26.02 -26.44 -8.58
N PRO A 305 25.51 -25.77 -9.62
CA PRO A 305 25.91 -26.04 -11.00
C PRO A 305 27.35 -25.60 -11.26
N SER A 306 28.00 -26.20 -12.26
CA SER A 306 29.39 -25.86 -12.63
C SER A 306 29.49 -24.59 -13.48
N HIS A 307 28.46 -24.33 -14.29
CA HIS A 307 28.35 -23.17 -15.15
C HIS A 307 26.88 -22.84 -15.42
N VAL A 308 26.64 -21.66 -15.97
CA VAL A 308 25.38 -21.27 -16.63
C VAL A 308 25.72 -20.63 -17.97
N VAL A 309 24.82 -20.75 -18.93
CA VAL A 309 24.89 -20.02 -20.20
C VAL A 309 23.83 -18.91 -20.17
N VAL A 310 24.19 -17.70 -20.53
CA VAL A 310 23.29 -16.55 -20.65
C VAL A 310 22.92 -16.42 -22.12
N GLU A 311 21.62 -16.44 -22.40
CA GLU A 311 21.05 -16.16 -23.71
C GLU A 311 20.27 -14.85 -23.61
N GLY A 312 20.65 -13.86 -24.41
CA GLY A 312 20.00 -12.54 -24.45
C GLY A 312 20.24 -11.64 -23.23
N ASP A 313 19.38 -10.64 -23.05
CA ASP A 313 19.44 -9.65 -21.96
C ASP A 313 18.50 -10.01 -20.82
N LEU A 314 19.05 -10.37 -19.65
CA LEU A 314 18.27 -10.72 -18.45
C LEU A 314 17.46 -9.54 -17.86
N GLY A 315 17.59 -8.33 -18.39
CA GLY A 315 16.78 -7.17 -18.03
C GLY A 315 16.83 -6.88 -16.53
N PRO A 316 15.70 -6.87 -15.80
CA PRO A 316 15.68 -6.67 -14.35
C PRO A 316 16.53 -7.67 -13.54
N ALA A 317 16.86 -8.83 -14.11
CA ALA A 317 17.67 -9.86 -13.47
C ALA A 317 19.16 -9.81 -13.85
N ALA A 318 19.61 -8.79 -14.59
CA ALA A 318 21.02 -8.63 -14.98
C ALA A 318 22.00 -8.63 -13.79
N ASP A 319 21.55 -8.13 -12.62
CA ASP A 319 22.31 -8.13 -11.37
C ASP A 319 22.65 -9.54 -10.84
N LEU A 320 22.04 -10.60 -11.38
CA LEU A 320 22.41 -11.97 -11.06
C LEU A 320 23.78 -12.36 -11.63
N LEU A 321 24.19 -11.83 -12.79
CA LEU A 321 25.43 -12.27 -13.44
C LEU A 321 26.68 -12.02 -12.59
N PRO A 322 26.86 -10.83 -11.98
CA PRO A 322 27.95 -10.61 -11.03
C PRO A 322 27.89 -11.57 -9.84
N LEU A 323 26.69 -11.82 -9.27
CA LEU A 323 26.52 -12.72 -8.13
C LEU A 323 26.90 -14.16 -8.45
N ILE A 324 26.53 -14.64 -9.64
CA ILE A 324 26.85 -15.98 -10.12
C ILE A 324 28.37 -16.14 -10.28
N ARG A 325 29.06 -15.13 -10.83
CA ARG A 325 30.52 -15.12 -10.93
C ARG A 325 31.19 -15.11 -9.56
N GLU A 326 30.70 -14.30 -8.63
CA GLU A 326 31.19 -14.21 -7.24
C GLU A 326 31.03 -15.54 -6.48
N ALA A 327 29.96 -16.30 -6.75
CA ALA A 327 29.74 -17.65 -6.20
C ALA A 327 30.66 -18.73 -6.82
N GLY A 328 31.54 -18.34 -7.74
CA GLY A 328 32.49 -19.24 -8.41
C GLY A 328 31.84 -20.17 -9.43
N ILE A 329 30.70 -19.77 -9.99
CA ILE A 329 30.02 -20.48 -11.09
C ILE A 329 30.44 -19.82 -12.40
N GLN A 330 30.87 -20.63 -13.37
CA GLN A 330 31.30 -20.10 -14.67
C GLN A 330 30.09 -19.54 -15.43
N VAL A 331 30.15 -18.29 -15.88
CA VAL A 331 29.15 -17.69 -16.76
C VAL A 331 29.67 -17.73 -18.20
N ARG A 332 28.90 -18.31 -19.11
CA ARG A 332 29.13 -18.29 -20.56
C ARG A 332 28.05 -17.42 -21.20
N GLU A 333 28.38 -16.72 -22.27
CA GLU A 333 27.45 -15.85 -22.99
C GLU A 333 27.33 -16.38 -24.42
N GLU A 334 26.10 -16.54 -24.88
CA GLU A 334 25.78 -16.93 -26.26
C GLU A 334 24.90 -15.85 -26.89
N ASP A 335 25.32 -15.35 -28.04
CA ASP A 335 24.58 -14.37 -28.85
C ASP A 335 23.46 -15.10 -29.61
N GLU A 336 22.44 -15.58 -28.89
CA GLU A 336 21.22 -16.12 -29.48
C GLU A 336 20.04 -15.16 -29.36
N ASP A 337 19.31 -14.97 -30.46
CA ASP A 337 18.11 -14.11 -30.57
C ASP A 337 16.82 -14.75 -29.97
N GLN A 338 16.91 -15.87 -29.25
CA GLN A 338 15.75 -16.68 -28.82
C GLN A 338 15.23 -16.42 -27.40
N GLY A 339 15.45 -15.21 -26.89
CA GLY A 339 14.84 -14.71 -25.63
C GLY A 339 15.77 -14.74 -24.42
N SER A 340 15.39 -13.98 -23.40
CA SER A 340 16.21 -13.68 -22.22
C SER A 340 16.13 -14.76 -21.15
N ARG A 341 17.14 -15.64 -21.07
CA ARG A 341 17.15 -16.75 -20.10
C ARG A 341 18.55 -17.20 -19.69
N LEU A 342 18.60 -17.98 -18.62
CA LEU A 342 19.77 -18.74 -18.21
C LEU A 342 19.58 -20.23 -18.56
N VAL A 343 20.55 -20.84 -19.22
CA VAL A 343 20.57 -22.29 -19.48
C VAL A 343 21.47 -22.98 -18.48
N LEU A 344 20.91 -23.99 -17.81
CA LEU A 344 21.55 -24.81 -16.80
C LEU A 344 22.36 -25.95 -17.47
N PRO A 345 23.37 -26.54 -16.80
CA PRO A 345 24.20 -27.61 -17.37
C PRO A 345 23.43 -28.84 -17.88
N GLY A 346 22.24 -29.10 -17.36
CA GLY A 346 21.35 -30.15 -17.81
C GLY A 346 20.51 -29.82 -19.04
N GLY A 347 20.61 -28.61 -19.57
CA GLY A 347 19.77 -28.10 -20.66
C GLY A 347 18.43 -27.51 -20.18
N GLY A 348 18.19 -27.47 -18.87
CA GLY A 348 17.02 -26.80 -18.30
C GLY A 348 17.14 -25.28 -18.42
N HIS A 349 16.03 -24.61 -18.64
CA HIS A 349 15.97 -23.16 -18.80
C HIS A 349 15.48 -22.51 -17.51
N LEU A 350 16.09 -21.38 -17.15
CA LEU A 350 15.75 -20.58 -16.00
C LEU A 350 15.38 -19.17 -16.47
N ALA A 351 14.14 -18.77 -16.23
CA ALA A 351 13.57 -17.51 -16.72
C ALA A 351 13.05 -16.64 -15.56
N LEU A 352 13.16 -15.32 -15.70
CA LEU A 352 12.53 -14.39 -14.77
C LEU A 352 11.01 -14.50 -14.91
N ALA A 353 10.29 -14.42 -13.79
CA ALA A 353 8.84 -14.42 -13.75
C ALA A 353 8.24 -13.40 -14.74
N ASP A 354 7.46 -13.94 -15.67
CA ASP A 354 6.64 -13.22 -16.64
C ASP A 354 5.18 -13.63 -16.43
N GLY A 355 4.29 -13.28 -17.36
CA GLY A 355 2.88 -13.66 -17.28
C GLY A 355 2.59 -15.10 -17.71
N GLN A 356 3.61 -15.93 -17.96
CA GLN A 356 3.49 -17.27 -18.54
C GLN A 356 3.62 -18.37 -17.48
N THR A 357 3.30 -19.60 -17.85
CA THR A 357 3.39 -20.78 -16.97
C THR A 357 4.42 -21.77 -17.50
N SER A 358 5.12 -22.43 -16.58
CA SER A 358 6.14 -23.42 -16.95
C SER A 358 5.56 -24.65 -17.64
N VAL A 359 4.25 -24.92 -17.57
CA VAL A 359 3.58 -26.01 -18.30
C VAL A 359 3.60 -25.81 -19.83
N GLU A 360 3.78 -24.58 -20.30
CA GLU A 360 3.83 -24.26 -21.73
C GLU A 360 5.15 -24.67 -22.38
N PHE A 361 6.17 -24.94 -21.56
CA PHE A 361 7.53 -25.15 -22.00
C PHE A 361 8.10 -26.43 -21.43
N ARG A 362 9.02 -27.02 -22.18
CA ARG A 362 9.78 -28.16 -21.69
C ARG A 362 10.95 -27.68 -20.85
N ASP A 363 11.08 -28.23 -19.64
CA ASP A 363 12.23 -28.02 -18.76
C ASP A 363 12.54 -26.55 -18.41
N VAL A 364 11.50 -25.71 -18.31
CA VAL A 364 11.60 -24.33 -17.80
C VAL A 364 11.32 -24.29 -16.30
N VAL A 365 12.13 -23.52 -15.58
CA VAL A 365 11.92 -23.09 -14.20
C VAL A 365 11.82 -21.56 -14.21
N TYR A 366 10.80 -21.01 -13.58
CA TYR A 366 10.72 -19.57 -13.35
C TYR A 366 11.30 -19.21 -11.99
N PHE A 367 11.95 -18.05 -11.90
CA PHE A 367 12.33 -17.44 -10.63
C PHE A 367 11.68 -16.06 -10.48
N ASP A 368 11.29 -15.72 -9.27
CA ASP A 368 10.53 -14.49 -9.02
C ASP A 368 11.39 -13.23 -9.10
N LEU A 369 10.73 -12.09 -9.25
CA LEU A 369 11.36 -10.78 -9.18
C LEU A 369 11.87 -10.51 -7.76
N ALA A 370 13.15 -10.13 -7.65
CA ALA A 370 13.69 -9.53 -6.43
C ALA A 370 13.75 -8.00 -6.55
N LEU A 371 13.47 -7.30 -5.43
CA LEU A 371 13.74 -5.87 -5.35
C LEU A 371 15.24 -5.58 -5.52
N ASP A 372 16.09 -6.46 -4.99
CA ASP A 372 17.55 -6.38 -5.10
C ASP A 372 18.08 -7.81 -4.89
N TYR A 373 18.55 -8.45 -5.98
CA TYR A 373 19.03 -9.84 -5.91
C TYR A 373 20.25 -10.01 -5.01
N ARG A 374 21.06 -8.96 -4.80
CA ARG A 374 22.22 -9.03 -3.91
C ARG A 374 21.77 -9.06 -2.45
N ARG A 375 20.79 -8.23 -2.09
CA ARG A 375 20.28 -8.10 -0.71
C ARG A 375 19.21 -9.12 -0.33
N ALA A 376 18.46 -9.65 -1.29
CA ALA A 376 17.42 -10.64 -1.04
C ALA A 376 18.01 -11.85 -0.31
N THR A 377 17.33 -12.37 0.70
CA THR A 377 17.76 -13.59 1.43
C THR A 377 17.02 -14.83 0.97
N ARG A 378 15.94 -14.66 0.21
CA ARG A 378 15.10 -15.72 -0.33
C ARG A 378 14.75 -15.45 -1.79
N ILE A 379 14.49 -16.52 -2.54
CA ILE A 379 13.94 -16.48 -3.89
C ILE A 379 12.84 -17.54 -4.03
N ALA A 380 11.78 -17.24 -4.78
CA ALA A 380 10.80 -18.23 -5.16
C ALA A 380 11.14 -18.82 -6.52
N LEU A 381 10.98 -20.14 -6.67
CA LEU A 381 11.04 -20.86 -7.94
C LEU A 381 9.69 -21.49 -8.25
N SER A 382 9.27 -21.43 -9.50
CA SER A 382 8.07 -22.10 -10.01
C SER A 382 8.46 -23.09 -11.10
N ALA A 383 7.91 -24.29 -11.02
CA ALA A 383 8.13 -25.35 -12.00
C ALA A 383 6.87 -26.20 -12.14
N SER A 384 6.60 -26.67 -13.36
CA SER A 384 5.48 -27.53 -13.65
C SER A 384 5.81 -28.97 -13.27
N GLN A 385 4.80 -29.82 -13.22
CA GLN A 385 4.97 -31.26 -13.01
C GLN A 385 5.81 -31.93 -14.12
N ASP A 386 5.90 -31.30 -15.29
CA ASP A 386 6.62 -31.81 -16.46
C ASP A 386 8.06 -31.29 -16.53
N THR A 387 8.44 -30.32 -15.69
CA THR A 387 9.82 -29.86 -15.54
C THR A 387 10.66 -30.96 -14.91
N SER A 388 11.79 -31.32 -15.54
CA SER A 388 12.64 -32.39 -15.02
C SER A 388 13.16 -32.07 -13.60
N PRO A 389 13.21 -33.07 -12.70
CA PRO A 389 13.75 -32.89 -11.36
C PRO A 389 15.20 -32.39 -11.35
N ARG A 390 15.95 -32.69 -12.41
CA ARG A 390 17.31 -32.20 -12.61
C ARG A 390 17.35 -30.69 -12.84
N ALA A 391 16.50 -30.16 -13.71
CA ALA A 391 16.46 -28.72 -13.98
C ALA A 391 16.10 -27.94 -12.70
N LEU A 392 15.08 -28.39 -11.97
CA LEU A 392 14.69 -27.78 -10.70
C LEU A 392 15.81 -27.85 -9.64
N ALA A 393 16.50 -28.99 -9.53
CA ALA A 393 17.61 -29.14 -8.59
C ALA A 393 18.81 -28.26 -8.96
N GLU A 394 19.15 -28.14 -10.25
CA GLU A 394 20.22 -27.26 -10.73
C GLU A 394 19.87 -25.77 -10.49
N ALA A 395 18.62 -25.36 -10.73
CA ALA A 395 18.13 -24.01 -10.42
C ALA A 395 18.16 -23.72 -8.91
N THR A 396 17.69 -24.68 -8.09
CA THR A 396 17.72 -24.57 -6.63
C THR A 396 19.16 -24.43 -6.13
N GLY A 397 20.07 -25.30 -6.61
CA GLY A 397 21.48 -25.26 -6.25
C GLY A 397 22.20 -24.00 -6.72
N LEU A 398 21.76 -23.38 -7.83
CA LEU A 398 22.25 -22.08 -8.28
C LEU A 398 21.96 -21.01 -7.23
N PHE A 399 20.69 -20.80 -6.89
CA PHE A 399 20.30 -19.73 -5.96
C PHE A 399 20.79 -19.97 -4.52
N GLN A 400 20.85 -21.22 -4.06
CA GLN A 400 21.47 -21.57 -2.79
C GLN A 400 22.96 -21.19 -2.76
N ALA A 401 23.69 -21.39 -3.87
CA ALA A 401 25.09 -20.94 -3.97
C ALA A 401 25.24 -19.41 -3.96
N LEU A 402 24.19 -18.67 -4.31
CA LEU A 402 24.11 -17.21 -4.16
C LEU A 402 23.68 -16.77 -2.74
N GLY A 403 23.61 -17.72 -1.79
CA GLY A 403 23.25 -17.47 -0.40
C GLY A 403 21.75 -17.24 -0.19
N LYS A 404 20.88 -17.77 -1.07
CA LYS A 404 19.42 -17.63 -0.94
C LYS A 404 18.79 -18.88 -0.34
N GLU A 405 17.84 -18.70 0.56
CA GLU A 405 16.81 -19.70 0.82
C GLU A 405 15.90 -19.81 -0.41
N VAL A 406 15.50 -21.02 -0.79
CA VAL A 406 14.72 -21.25 -2.01
C VAL A 406 13.35 -21.79 -1.64
N SER A 407 12.29 -21.08 -2.03
CA SER A 407 10.92 -21.57 -1.91
C SER A 407 10.44 -22.07 -3.27
N VAL A 408 10.27 -23.38 -3.41
CA VAL A 408 9.57 -23.90 -4.60
C VAL A 408 8.07 -23.77 -4.39
N ILE A 409 7.40 -23.14 -5.34
CA ILE A 409 5.95 -22.90 -5.34
C ILE A 409 5.31 -23.64 -6.53
N GLY A 410 3.99 -23.80 -6.48
CA GLY A 410 3.22 -24.33 -7.60
C GLY A 410 3.29 -23.43 -8.84
N ASP A 411 2.95 -24.00 -9.99
CA ASP A 411 3.05 -23.33 -11.29
C ASP A 411 1.98 -22.25 -11.46
N VAL A 412 2.27 -21.05 -10.95
CA VAL A 412 1.40 -19.87 -11.02
C VAL A 412 2.06 -18.78 -11.88
N PRO A 413 1.38 -18.28 -12.94
CA PRO A 413 1.93 -17.24 -13.80
C PRO A 413 2.11 -15.93 -13.03
N GLY A 414 3.19 -15.21 -13.33
CA GLY A 414 3.59 -13.98 -12.63
C GLY A 414 4.09 -14.20 -11.20
N MET A 415 4.18 -15.45 -10.73
CA MET A 415 4.72 -15.84 -9.42
C MET A 415 4.08 -15.08 -8.23
N ILE A 416 4.85 -14.46 -7.33
CA ILE A 416 4.33 -13.74 -6.16
C ILE A 416 4.68 -12.25 -6.26
N VAL A 417 5.96 -11.92 -6.33
CA VAL A 417 6.43 -10.52 -6.32
C VAL A 417 6.15 -9.85 -7.66
N ALA A 418 6.50 -10.51 -8.77
CA ALA A 418 6.39 -9.94 -10.10
C ALA A 418 4.95 -9.51 -10.43
N ARG A 419 3.96 -10.41 -10.29
CA ARG A 419 2.54 -10.09 -10.48
C ARG A 419 2.05 -8.97 -9.55
N THR A 420 2.49 -8.98 -8.29
CA THR A 420 2.05 -7.99 -7.30
C THR A 420 2.54 -6.60 -7.69
N VAL A 421 3.83 -6.47 -8.01
CA VAL A 421 4.44 -5.20 -8.43
C VAL A 421 3.85 -4.73 -9.74
N ALA A 422 3.66 -5.60 -10.73
CA ALA A 422 3.06 -5.23 -12.01
C ALA A 422 1.64 -4.66 -11.86
N ARG A 423 0.80 -5.27 -11.01
CA ARG A 423 -0.55 -4.74 -10.71
C ARG A 423 -0.53 -3.41 -9.96
N ILE A 424 0.41 -3.23 -9.03
CA ILE A 424 0.60 -1.94 -8.33
C ILE A 424 1.00 -0.84 -9.33
N VAL A 425 1.93 -1.13 -10.24
CA VAL A 425 2.37 -0.21 -11.30
C VAL A 425 1.21 0.14 -12.23
N ASP A 426 0.43 -0.84 -12.68
CA ASP A 426 -0.73 -0.61 -13.55
C ASP A 426 -1.77 0.32 -12.92
N LEU A 427 -2.14 0.06 -11.66
CA LEU A 427 -3.11 0.91 -10.96
C LEU A 427 -2.59 2.33 -10.71
N ALA A 428 -1.27 2.50 -10.52
CA ALA A 428 -0.65 3.82 -10.40
C ALA A 428 -0.73 4.60 -11.71
N HIS A 429 -0.38 3.98 -12.84
CA HIS A 429 -0.54 4.60 -14.18
C HIS A 429 -2.00 4.96 -14.47
N ASP A 430 -2.95 4.07 -14.16
CA ASP A 430 -4.39 4.33 -14.31
C ASP A 430 -4.87 5.48 -13.41
N ALA A 431 -4.33 5.62 -12.20
CA ALA A 431 -4.65 6.72 -11.29
C ALA A 431 -4.16 8.07 -11.84
N VAL A 432 -2.92 8.15 -12.33
CA VAL A 432 -2.38 9.38 -12.94
C VAL A 432 -3.17 9.76 -14.19
N ALA A 433 -3.43 8.80 -15.08
CA ALA A 433 -4.17 9.05 -16.32
C ALA A 433 -5.61 9.55 -16.08
N LYS A 434 -6.19 9.22 -14.92
CA LYS A 434 -7.51 9.70 -14.49
C LYS A 434 -7.46 10.99 -13.67
N GLY A 435 -6.29 11.60 -13.51
CA GLY A 435 -6.13 12.86 -12.77
C GLY A 435 -6.32 12.69 -11.26
N VAL A 436 -6.06 11.50 -10.71
CA VAL A 436 -6.22 11.25 -9.27
C VAL A 436 -5.15 11.98 -8.48
N ALA A 437 -3.88 11.84 -8.87
CA ALA A 437 -2.73 12.44 -8.20
C ALA A 437 -1.54 12.47 -9.16
N THR A 438 -0.46 13.16 -8.79
CA THR A 438 0.79 13.17 -9.55
C THR A 438 1.60 11.88 -9.32
N GLU A 439 2.56 11.57 -10.20
CA GLU A 439 3.46 10.42 -10.01
C GLU A 439 4.23 10.52 -8.68
N GLU A 440 4.73 11.71 -8.34
CA GLU A 440 5.49 11.98 -7.12
C GLU A 440 4.65 11.82 -5.85
N ASP A 441 3.41 12.32 -5.87
CA ASP A 441 2.47 12.14 -4.77
C ASP A 441 2.13 10.66 -4.56
N ILE A 442 1.96 9.89 -5.65
CA ILE A 442 1.70 8.45 -5.56
C ILE A 442 2.90 7.71 -4.98
N ASP A 443 4.11 7.97 -5.46
CA ASP A 443 5.33 7.36 -4.92
C ASP A 443 5.51 7.70 -3.43
N THR A 444 5.23 8.94 -3.05
CA THR A 444 5.29 9.41 -1.66
C THR A 444 4.22 8.75 -0.79
N ALA A 445 2.99 8.68 -1.27
CA ALA A 445 1.87 8.07 -0.57
C ALA A 445 2.12 6.58 -0.29
N MET A 446 2.61 5.83 -1.27
CA MET A 446 2.84 4.39 -1.09
C MET A 446 4.02 4.10 -0.15
N ARG A 447 5.10 4.89 -0.23
CA ARG A 447 6.25 4.75 0.69
C ARG A 447 5.89 5.11 2.12
N LEU A 448 5.15 6.20 2.34
CA LEU A 448 4.87 6.70 3.68
C LEU A 448 3.60 6.13 4.33
N GLY A 449 2.59 5.80 3.53
CA GLY A 449 1.30 5.31 3.99
C GLY A 449 1.32 3.81 4.32
N VAL A 450 2.02 3.01 3.50
CA VAL A 450 2.06 1.54 3.64
C VAL A 450 3.48 0.97 3.69
N ASN A 451 4.51 1.82 3.82
CA ASN A 451 5.91 1.40 3.94
C ASN A 451 6.39 0.54 2.77
N TYR A 452 5.94 0.85 1.55
CA TYR A 452 6.50 0.19 0.36
C TYR A 452 7.98 0.55 0.22
N PRO A 453 8.83 -0.41 -0.20
CA PRO A 453 10.26 -0.16 -0.32
C PRO A 453 10.61 0.80 -1.45
N LEU A 454 9.77 0.87 -2.49
CA LEU A 454 9.83 1.83 -3.59
C LEU A 454 8.43 2.34 -3.92
N GLY A 455 8.36 3.54 -4.51
CA GLY A 455 7.14 4.02 -5.15
C GLY A 455 6.79 3.22 -6.42
N PRO A 456 5.50 3.13 -6.81
CA PRO A 456 5.08 2.49 -8.06
C PRO A 456 5.79 3.01 -9.31
N PHE A 457 6.02 4.32 -9.44
CA PHE A 457 6.72 4.88 -10.60
C PHE A 457 8.23 4.68 -10.51
N GLU A 458 8.80 4.63 -9.30
CA GLU A 458 10.19 4.18 -9.10
C GLU A 458 10.38 2.73 -9.58
N TRP A 459 9.46 1.83 -9.24
CA TRP A 459 9.45 0.46 -9.79
C TRP A 459 9.29 0.47 -11.31
N SER A 460 8.33 1.22 -11.85
CA SER A 460 8.09 1.31 -13.30
C SER A 460 9.34 1.75 -14.07
N ARG A 461 10.07 2.74 -13.55
CA ARG A 461 11.33 3.22 -14.14
C ARG A 461 12.44 2.17 -14.04
N ARG A 462 12.57 1.52 -12.89
CA ARG A 462 13.64 0.54 -12.64
C ARG A 462 13.48 -0.76 -13.43
N LEU A 463 12.25 -1.25 -13.57
CA LEU A 463 11.95 -2.52 -14.24
C LEU A 463 11.84 -2.36 -15.77
N GLY A 464 11.78 -1.12 -16.24
CA GLY A 464 11.63 -0.79 -17.65
C GLY A 464 10.17 -0.58 -18.05
N ARG A 465 9.96 0.37 -18.97
CA ARG A 465 8.63 0.84 -19.38
C ARG A 465 7.66 -0.26 -19.84
N ASN A 466 8.17 -1.31 -20.49
CA ASN A 466 7.36 -2.37 -21.08
C ASN A 466 7.10 -3.55 -20.13
N TRP A 467 7.86 -3.66 -19.04
CA TRP A 467 7.88 -4.87 -18.22
C TRP A 467 6.52 -5.19 -17.60
N ALA A 468 5.91 -4.21 -16.92
CA ALA A 468 4.62 -4.43 -16.27
C ALA A 468 3.50 -4.67 -17.30
N TYR A 469 3.56 -4.02 -18.46
CA TYR A 469 2.59 -4.25 -19.54
C TYR A 469 2.71 -5.68 -20.06
N ALA A 470 3.91 -6.12 -20.45
CA ALA A 470 4.13 -7.44 -21.04
C ALA A 470 3.73 -8.56 -20.07
N LEU A 471 4.13 -8.45 -18.79
CA LEU A 471 3.74 -9.41 -17.76
C LEU A 471 2.22 -9.50 -17.62
N LEU A 472 1.53 -8.36 -17.51
CA LEU A 472 0.08 -8.35 -17.33
C LEU A 472 -0.69 -8.79 -18.58
N ASP A 473 -0.20 -8.49 -19.77
CA ASP A 473 -0.79 -8.93 -21.03
C ASP A 473 -0.70 -10.46 -21.15
N ASP A 474 0.47 -11.04 -20.89
CA ASP A 474 0.65 -12.49 -20.85
C ASP A 474 -0.22 -13.16 -19.78
N LEU A 475 -0.28 -12.56 -18.58
CA LEU A 475 -1.09 -13.06 -17.47
C LEU A 475 -2.59 -13.01 -17.82
N HIS A 476 -3.02 -11.96 -18.52
CA HIS A 476 -4.40 -11.83 -18.99
C HIS A 476 -4.78 -12.86 -20.05
N LEU A 477 -3.84 -13.26 -20.92
CA LEU A 477 -4.09 -14.32 -21.90
C LEU A 477 -4.38 -15.67 -21.22
N ARG A 478 -3.76 -15.96 -20.08
CA ARG A 478 -3.92 -17.21 -19.33
C ARG A 478 -5.06 -17.16 -18.31
N ASP A 479 -5.31 -15.99 -17.74
CA ASP A 479 -6.49 -15.69 -16.93
C ASP A 479 -7.31 -14.54 -17.56
N PRO A 480 -8.19 -14.86 -18.53
CA PRO A 480 -9.01 -13.88 -19.23
C PRO A 480 -10.23 -13.40 -18.43
N SER A 481 -10.16 -13.40 -17.08
CA SER A 481 -11.21 -12.85 -16.20
C SER A 481 -11.38 -11.33 -16.30
N GLY A 482 -10.45 -10.64 -16.96
CA GLY A 482 -10.38 -9.18 -17.03
C GLY A 482 -9.65 -8.54 -15.84
N ARG A 483 -9.31 -9.33 -14.81
CA ARG A 483 -8.58 -8.86 -13.63
C ARG A 483 -7.17 -8.35 -13.96
N TYR A 484 -6.50 -9.00 -14.91
CA TYR A 484 -5.12 -8.70 -15.31
C TYR A 484 -5.02 -7.82 -16.55
N THR A 485 -6.13 -7.46 -17.19
CA THR A 485 -6.10 -6.62 -18.39
C THR A 485 -5.32 -5.35 -18.11
N PRO A 486 -4.21 -5.09 -18.84
CA PRO A 486 -3.44 -3.87 -18.67
C PRO A 486 -4.31 -2.64 -18.91
N SER A 487 -4.18 -1.61 -18.08
CA SER A 487 -4.90 -0.36 -18.32
C SER A 487 -4.44 0.29 -19.63
N LEU A 488 -5.32 1.06 -20.26
CA LEU A 488 -4.96 1.86 -21.43
C LEU A 488 -3.82 2.85 -21.11
N ALA A 489 -3.70 3.29 -19.86
CA ALA A 489 -2.61 4.14 -19.39
C ALA A 489 -1.27 3.41 -19.47
N LEU A 490 -1.20 2.19 -18.91
CA LEU A 490 -0.01 1.37 -18.96
C LEU A 490 0.35 0.95 -20.39
N TYR A 491 -0.64 0.60 -21.22
CA TYR A 491 -0.43 0.34 -22.66
C TYR A 491 0.21 1.56 -23.35
N ARG A 492 -0.34 2.76 -23.16
CA ARG A 492 0.22 3.98 -23.76
C ARG A 492 1.63 4.26 -23.26
N HIS A 493 1.89 4.02 -21.97
CA HIS A 493 3.22 4.15 -21.38
C HIS A 493 4.23 3.16 -22.00
N ALA A 494 3.83 1.92 -22.26
CA ALA A 494 4.69 0.93 -22.92
C ALA A 494 5.04 1.35 -24.36
N TYR A 495 4.06 1.82 -25.14
CA TYR A 495 4.26 2.12 -26.57
C TYR A 495 4.68 3.57 -26.91
N ALA A 496 4.83 4.47 -25.93
CA ALA A 496 5.29 5.83 -26.20
C ALA A 496 6.70 5.83 -26.82
N THR A 497 6.94 6.48 -27.95
CA THR A 497 8.33 6.61 -28.45
C THR A 497 9.06 7.70 -27.66
N ASP A 498 10.35 7.55 -27.36
CA ASP A 498 11.22 8.58 -26.72
C ASP A 498 11.47 9.82 -27.61
N LYS A 499 10.55 10.16 -28.51
CA LYS A 499 10.64 11.26 -29.48
C LYS A 499 10.55 12.67 -28.87
N ARG A 500 11.08 12.91 -27.66
CA ARG A 500 11.18 14.25 -27.07
C ARG A 500 12.60 14.70 -26.72
N GLU A 501 13.64 13.95 -27.07
CA GLU A 501 15.03 14.45 -27.05
C GLU A 501 15.68 14.23 -28.40
N GLY A 502 15.42 15.15 -29.33
CA GLY A 502 16.01 15.12 -30.68
C GLY A 502 15.27 16.04 -31.63
N GLY A 503 15.43 17.35 -31.47
CA GLY A 503 14.73 18.29 -32.36
C GLY A 503 14.84 19.77 -32.04
N THR A 504 16.03 20.28 -31.74
CA THR A 504 16.41 21.64 -32.16
C THR A 504 17.82 21.56 -32.71
N SER A 505 17.90 21.28 -34.01
CA SER A 505 19.03 21.65 -34.86
C SER A 505 19.07 23.15 -35.06
#